data_AF-A0A9P4V9B7-F1
#
_entry.id   AF-A0A9P4V9B7-F1
#
_cell.length_a   1.000
_cell.length_b   1.000
_cell.length_c   1.000
_cell.angle_alpha   90.00
_cell.angle_beta   90.00
_cell.angle_gamma   90.00
#
_symmetry.space_group_name_H-M   'P 1'
#
loop_
_entity.id
_entity.type
_entity.pdbx_description
1 polymer ?
#
loop_
_entity_poly.entity_id
_entity_poly.type
_entity_poly.pdbx_seq_one_letter_code
_entity_poly.pdbx_strand_id
1 'polypeptide(L)' 'MSLLGKKFPAPVGRVMAPFYVSGLVVMYGINSFANLIATSDSFDFKNDPRNPALKNAPAKH' A
#
# COMPACT_ATOMS: atom_id res chain seq x y z
N MET A 1 11.25 -3.95 38.92
CA MET A 1 11.97 -3.37 37.77
C MET A 1 11.09 -3.54 36.54
N SER A 2 10.87 -2.49 35.74
CA SER A 2 10.09 -2.61 34.50
C SER A 2 10.80 -3.54 33.51
N LEU A 3 10.08 -4.52 32.97
CA LEU A 3 10.55 -5.50 31.99
C LEU A 3 11.09 -4.87 30.69
N LEU A 4 10.79 -3.59 30.44
CA LEU A 4 11.09 -2.89 29.19
C LEU A 4 12.26 -1.88 29.31
N GLY A 5 12.99 -1.87 30.42
CA GLY A 5 14.07 -0.90 30.64
C GLY A 5 13.58 0.56 30.66
N LYS A 6 14.52 1.52 30.67
CA LYS A 6 14.19 2.96 30.57
C LYS A 6 14.07 3.36 29.08
N LYS A 7 12.98 4.01 28.71
CA LYS A 7 12.76 4.59 27.37
C LYS A 7 13.39 5.98 27.29
N PHE A 8 14.29 6.17 26.31
CA PHE A 8 14.93 7.47 26.04
C PHE A 8 14.27 8.18 24.84
N PRO A 9 14.04 9.51 24.91
CA PRO A 9 13.37 10.26 23.84
C PRO A 9 14.33 10.62 22.70
N ALA A 10 14.72 9.64 21.89
CA ALA A 10 15.52 9.90 20.69
C ALA A 10 14.68 10.61 19.59
N PRO A 11 15.24 11.55 18.83
CA PRO A 11 14.52 12.33 17.82
C PRO A 11 14.30 11.55 16.49
N VAL A 12 13.76 10.34 16.57
CA VAL A 12 13.59 9.43 15.42
C VAL A 12 12.71 10.04 14.34
N GLY A 13 11.59 10.68 14.71
CA GLY A 13 10.64 11.25 13.75
C GLY A 13 11.25 12.31 12.83
N ARG A 14 12.16 13.15 13.36
CA ARG A 14 12.81 14.22 12.58
C ARG A 14 13.76 13.65 11.53
N VAL A 15 14.58 12.68 11.93
CA VAL A 15 15.58 12.08 11.03
C VAL A 15 14.90 11.16 10.01
N MET A 16 13.83 10.48 10.40
CA MET A 16 13.11 9.54 9.55
C MET A 16 12.04 10.18 8.65
N ALA A 17 11.74 11.47 8.83
CA ALA A 17 10.74 12.20 8.06
C ALA A 17 10.83 11.98 6.52
N PRO A 18 12.00 12.11 5.85
CA PRO A 18 12.05 11.90 4.40
C PRO A 18 11.69 10.47 3.97
N PHE A 19 11.98 9.45 4.80
CA PHE A 19 11.65 8.06 4.50
C PHE A 19 10.16 7.78 4.68
N TYR A 20 9.52 8.38 5.68
CA TYR A 20 8.07 8.27 5.85
C TYR A 20 7.34 8.96 4.69
N VAL A 21 7.78 10.16 4.31
CA VAL A 21 7.19 10.88 3.18
C VAL A 21 7.38 10.10 1.88
N SER A 22 8.59 9.63 1.59
CA SER A 22 8.83 8.84 0.38
C SER A 22 8.04 7.54 0.37
N GLY A 23 7.95 6.85 1.51
CA GLY A 23 7.13 5.64 1.67
C GLY A 23 5.65 5.90 1.34
N LEU A 24 5.09 7.01 1.81
CA LEU A 24 3.70 7.39 1.51
C LEU A 24 3.49 7.69 0.02
N VAL A 25 4.41 8.43 -0.61
CA VAL A 25 4.34 8.75 -2.04
C VAL A 25 4.41 7.48 -2.89
N VAL A 26 5.35 6.58 -2.59
CA VAL A 26 5.50 5.30 -3.30
C VAL A 26 4.29 4.41 -3.08
N MET A 27 3.78 4.33 -1.86
CA MET A 27 2.56 3.57 -1.56
C MET A 27 1.38 4.05 -2.39
N TYR A 28 1.18 5.37 -2.49
CA TYR A 28 0.13 5.95 -3.32
C TYR A 28 0.32 5.62 -4.81
N GLY A 29 1.55 5.75 -5.32
CA GLY A 29 1.87 5.42 -6.71
C GLY A 29 1.61 3.96 -7.04
N ILE A 30 2.10 3.03 -6.21
CA ILE A 30 1.91 1.59 -6.41
C ILE A 30 0.43 1.21 -6.30
N ASN A 31 -0.30 1.74 -5.33
CA ASN A 31 -1.73 1.45 -5.18
C ASN A 31 -2.53 1.90 -6.41
N SER A 32 -2.29 3.14 -6.86
CA SER A 32 -2.95 3.69 -8.06
C SER A 32 -2.65 2.86 -9.31
N PHE A 33 -1.38 2.46 -9.49
CA PHE A 33 -0.96 1.66 -10.62
C PHE A 33 -1.47 0.22 -10.58
N ALA A 34 -1.51 -0.40 -9.39
CA ALA A 34 -2.05 -1.74 -9.21
C ALA A 34 -3.53 -1.82 -9.60
N ASN A 35 -4.34 -0.81 -9.24
CA ASN A 35 -5.74 -0.73 -9.68
C ASN A 35 -5.87 -0.62 -11.20
N LEU A 36 -4.95 0.13 -11.84
CA LEU A 36 -4.91 0.31 -13.28
C LEU A 36 -4.62 -1.02 -13.99
N ILE A 37 -3.61 -1.77 -13.52
CA ILE A 37 -3.29 -3.10 -14.06
C ILE A 37 -4.45 -4.07 -13.87
N ALA A 38 -5.06 -4.08 -12.69
CA ALA A 38 -6.12 -5.04 -12.36
C ALA A 38 -7.42 -4.83 -13.14
N THR A 39 -7.62 -3.66 -13.76
CA THR A 39 -8.88 -3.30 -14.44
C THR A 39 -8.76 -3.09 -15.94
N SER A 40 -7.56 -2.84 -16.46
CA SER A 40 -7.36 -2.54 -17.88
C SER A 40 -7.37 -3.80 -18.74
N ASP A 41 -7.94 -3.69 -19.94
CA ASP A 41 -8.00 -4.78 -20.92
C ASP A 41 -6.65 -5.08 -21.60
N SER A 42 -5.71 -4.14 -21.57
CA SER A 42 -4.37 -4.30 -22.16
C SER A 42 -3.42 -5.13 -21.31
N PHE A 43 -3.77 -5.34 -20.03
CA PHE A 43 -3.00 -6.18 -19.12
C PHE A 43 -3.74 -7.52 -18.94
N ASP A 44 -3.04 -8.64 -19.11
CA ASP A 44 -3.62 -10.00 -19.11
C ASP A 44 -4.20 -10.43 -17.75
N PHE A 45 -3.99 -9.60 -16.72
CA PHE A 45 -4.36 -9.88 -15.33
C PHE A 45 -5.82 -9.53 -14.99
N LYS A 46 -6.55 -8.87 -15.90
CA LYS A 46 -7.95 -8.48 -15.66
C LYS A 46 -8.85 -9.68 -15.38
N ASN A 47 -8.70 -10.76 -16.15
CA ASN A 47 -9.54 -11.95 -16.07
C ASN A 47 -8.95 -13.06 -15.18
N ASP A 48 -7.87 -12.80 -14.45
CA ASP A 48 -7.31 -13.77 -13.51
C ASP A 48 -8.31 -14.01 -12.37
N PRO A 49 -8.74 -15.26 -12.09
CA PRO A 49 -9.65 -15.58 -10.98
C PRO A 49 -9.19 -15.11 -9.60
N ARG A 50 -7.89 -14.83 -9.44
CA ARG A 50 -7.27 -14.34 -8.21
C ARG A 50 -7.34 -12.82 -8.08
N ASN A 51 -7.73 -12.12 -9.13
CA ASN A 51 -7.83 -10.67 -9.14
C ASN A 51 -8.92 -10.20 -8.16
N PRO A 52 -8.57 -9.49 -7.08
CA PRO A 52 -9.56 -9.03 -6.09
C PRO A 52 -10.57 -8.04 -6.67
N ALA A 53 -10.25 -7.38 -7.79
CA ALA A 53 -11.19 -6.48 -8.49
C ALA A 53 -12.42 -7.24 -9.04
N LEU A 54 -12.28 -8.53 -9.40
CA LEU A 54 -13.39 -9.35 -9.87
C LEU A 54 -14.37 -9.71 -8.74
N LYS A 55 -13.84 -9.88 -7.51
CA LYS A 55 -14.65 -10.21 -6.33
C LYS A 55 -15.53 -9.05 -5.89
N ASN A 56 -15.08 -7.82 -6.14
CA ASN A 56 -15.80 -6.59 -5.80
C ASN A 56 -16.50 -5.96 -7.02
N ALA A 57 -16.58 -6.68 -8.15
CA ALA A 57 -17.24 -6.17 -9.34
C ALA A 57 -18.75 -6.00 -9.06
N PRO A 58 -19.35 -4.85 -9.41
CA PRO A 58 -20.79 -4.68 -9.28
C PRO A 58 -21.51 -5.74 -10.11
N ALA A 59 -22.62 -6.27 -9.59
CA ALA A 59 -23.43 -7.25 -10.30
C ALA A 59 -23.80 -6.70 -11.70
N LYS A 60 -23.46 -7.44 -12.75
CA LYS A 60 -23.89 -7.12 -14.11
C LYS A 60 -25.39 -7.41 -14.18
N HIS A 61 -26.19 -6.35 -14.15
CA HIS A 61 -27.64 -6.39 -14.36
C HIS A 61 -27.99 -6.17 -15.84
#